data_AF-A0A561T744-F1
#
_entry.id   AF-A0A561T744-F1
#
_cell.length_a   1.000
_cell.length_b   1.000
_cell.length_c   1.000
_cell.angle_alpha   90.00
_cell.angle_beta   90.00
_cell.angle_gamma   90.00
#
_symmetry.space_group_name_H-M   'P 1'
#
loop_
_entity.id
_entity.type
_entity.pdbx_description
1 polymer ?
#
loop_
_entity_poly.entity_id
_entity_poly.type
_entity_poly.pdbx_seq_one_letter_code
_entity_poly.pdbx_strand_id
1 'polypeptide(L)'
;MGGESADAAERFTAAVERLRRELRAVADTVAPGGRWRAEERTRDEFTERGAMTRRFTLSLVLADASFERTPFELASFQRTSVQLASVQLASVQRTSFQLASPEAVRDGFTVSARAVGGTVRITGSTPAVLVRDRWVRPPRAVDPGSLRPGYRLCDSCEGWGSCRDCEGLGFVGGRPCRACGLGMDCPDCAGAGQSLD
;
A
#
# COMPACT_ATOMS: atom_id res chain seq x y z
N MET A 1 -20.58 7.33 4.03
CA MET A 1 -19.45 6.40 3.84
C MET A 1 -19.60 5.74 2.47
N GLY A 2 -18.86 6.16 1.45
CA GLY A 2 -18.82 5.38 0.20
C GLY A 2 -18.15 4.05 0.50
N GLY A 3 -18.84 2.92 0.43
CA GLY A 3 -18.24 1.61 0.69
C GLY A 3 -17.04 1.36 -0.23
N GLU A 4 -16.05 0.60 0.24
CA GLU A 4 -15.14 -0.07 -0.69
C GLU A 4 -16.00 -0.89 -1.64
N SER A 5 -15.84 -0.74 -2.95
CA SER A 5 -16.62 -1.56 -3.88
C SER A 5 -16.26 -3.03 -3.61
N ALA A 6 -17.26 -3.90 -3.49
CA ALA A 6 -17.02 -5.32 -3.21
C ALA A 6 -16.05 -5.94 -4.24
N ASP A 7 -16.14 -5.48 -5.49
CA ASP A 7 -15.23 -5.81 -6.58
C ASP A 7 -13.76 -5.39 -6.30
N ALA A 8 -13.52 -4.20 -5.76
CA ALA A 8 -12.16 -3.76 -5.43
C ALA A 8 -11.54 -4.58 -4.28
N ALA A 9 -12.33 -4.91 -3.26
CA ALA A 9 -11.88 -5.75 -2.15
C ALA A 9 -11.52 -7.17 -2.63
N GLU A 10 -12.35 -7.74 -3.50
CA GLU A 10 -12.12 -9.06 -4.10
C GLU A 10 -10.89 -9.05 -5.00
N ARG A 11 -10.77 -8.07 -5.90
CA ARG A 11 -9.59 -7.91 -6.77
C ARG A 11 -8.30 -7.72 -5.97
N PHE A 12 -8.34 -6.93 -4.90
CA PHE A 12 -7.19 -6.76 -4.02
C PHE A 12 -6.81 -8.06 -3.32
N THR A 13 -7.78 -8.77 -2.76
CA THR A 13 -7.56 -10.08 -2.11
C THR A 13 -6.96 -11.09 -3.09
N ALA A 14 -7.50 -11.19 -4.30
CA ALA A 14 -6.98 -12.05 -5.35
C ALA A 14 -5.54 -11.70 -5.75
N ALA A 15 -5.22 -10.40 -5.86
CA ALA A 15 -3.86 -9.93 -6.14
C ALA A 15 -2.87 -10.28 -5.02
N VAL A 16 -3.28 -10.12 -3.76
CA VAL A 16 -2.47 -10.50 -2.58
C VAL A 16 -2.16 -11.99 -2.59
N GLU A 17 -3.17 -12.84 -2.79
CA GLU A 17 -3.00 -14.29 -2.80
C GLU A 17 -2.14 -14.76 -3.98
N ARG A 18 -2.28 -14.13 -5.15
CA ARG A 18 -1.39 -14.38 -6.28
C ARG A 18 0.05 -14.02 -5.94
N LEU A 19 0.31 -12.83 -5.39
CA LEU A 19 1.65 -12.41 -5.02
C LEU A 19 2.28 -13.35 -3.99
N ARG A 20 1.55 -13.71 -2.92
CA ARG A 20 2.04 -14.63 -1.89
C ARG A 20 2.48 -15.97 -2.48
N ARG A 21 1.68 -16.52 -3.40
CA ARG A 21 1.97 -17.79 -4.08
C ARG A 21 3.20 -17.68 -4.97
N GLU A 22 3.26 -16.66 -5.82
CA GLU A 22 4.37 -16.48 -6.77
C GLU A 22 5.68 -16.18 -6.03
N LEU A 23 5.67 -15.31 -5.02
CA LEU A 23 6.87 -14.95 -4.27
C LEU A 23 7.43 -16.13 -3.47
N ARG A 24 6.57 -16.99 -2.91
CA ARG A 24 6.98 -18.23 -2.25
C ARG A 24 7.59 -19.22 -3.23
N ALA A 25 7.01 -19.38 -4.43
CA ALA A 25 7.59 -20.25 -5.45
C ALA A 25 9.00 -19.77 -5.88
N VAL A 26 9.20 -18.45 -5.98
CA VAL A 26 10.53 -17.88 -6.22
C VAL A 26 11.47 -18.17 -5.05
N ALA A 27 11.01 -17.95 -3.81
CA ALA A 27 11.80 -18.21 -2.60
C ALA A 27 12.22 -19.69 -2.47
N ASP A 28 11.32 -20.62 -2.78
CA ASP A 28 11.60 -22.06 -2.80
C ASP A 28 12.59 -22.44 -3.90
N THR A 29 12.59 -21.73 -5.04
CA THR A 29 13.58 -21.92 -6.11
C THR A 29 14.95 -21.41 -5.68
N VAL A 30 15.00 -20.26 -4.98
CA VAL A 30 16.25 -19.61 -4.54
C VAL A 30 16.91 -20.38 -3.40
N ALA A 31 16.13 -20.86 -2.44
CA ALA A 31 16.62 -21.65 -1.31
C ALA A 31 15.57 -22.72 -0.93
N PRO A 32 15.60 -23.89 -1.59
CA PRO A 32 14.67 -24.98 -1.27
C PRO A 32 14.78 -25.38 0.20
N GLY A 33 13.64 -25.40 0.91
CA GLY A 33 13.60 -25.71 2.35
C GLY A 33 14.16 -24.60 3.25
N GLY A 34 14.50 -23.43 2.68
CA GLY A 34 14.93 -22.26 3.43
C GLY A 34 13.85 -21.76 4.39
N ARG A 35 14.26 -21.39 5.61
CA ARG A 35 13.35 -20.81 6.61
C ARG A 35 13.19 -19.32 6.36
N TRP A 36 12.26 -18.97 5.48
CA TRP A 36 11.94 -17.59 5.14
C TRP A 36 11.09 -16.92 6.23
N ARG A 37 11.51 -15.74 6.68
CA ARG A 37 10.66 -14.83 7.46
C ARG A 37 9.86 -13.96 6.51
N ALA A 38 8.55 -13.92 6.68
CA ALA A 38 7.67 -13.03 5.93
C ALA A 38 7.45 -11.69 6.67
N GLU A 39 7.55 -10.60 5.93
CA GLU A 39 7.21 -9.25 6.35
C GLU A 39 6.14 -8.71 5.39
N GLU A 40 4.93 -8.47 5.90
CA GLU A 40 3.79 -8.02 5.11
C GLU A 40 3.45 -6.57 5.42
N ARG A 41 3.11 -5.80 4.39
CA ARG A 41 2.71 -4.40 4.54
C ARG A 41 1.63 -4.05 3.53
N THR A 42 0.53 -3.50 4.02
CA THR A 42 -0.49 -2.84 3.20
C THR A 42 -0.30 -1.34 3.30
N ARG A 43 -0.38 -0.64 2.17
CA ARG A 43 -0.33 0.81 2.10
C ARG A 43 -1.51 1.33 1.30
N ASP A 44 -2.22 2.26 1.91
CA ASP A 44 -3.25 3.05 1.25
C ASP A 44 -2.61 4.35 0.73
N GLU A 45 -2.86 4.66 -0.53
CA GLU A 45 -2.36 5.85 -1.22
C GLU A 45 -3.57 6.65 -1.73
N PHE A 46 -3.66 7.91 -1.28
CA PHE A 46 -4.71 8.83 -1.68
C PHE A 46 -4.19 9.75 -2.78
N THR A 47 -4.95 9.86 -3.86
CA THR A 47 -4.70 10.85 -4.93
C THR A 47 -5.16 12.23 -4.48
N GLU A 48 -4.72 13.28 -5.19
CA GLU A 48 -5.19 14.65 -4.97
C GLU A 48 -6.71 14.80 -5.15
N ARG A 49 -7.33 13.92 -5.94
CA ARG A 49 -8.79 13.90 -6.16
C ARG A 49 -9.54 13.04 -5.14
N GLY A 50 -8.88 12.60 -4.07
CA GLY A 50 -9.47 11.78 -3.01
C GLY A 50 -9.71 10.32 -3.42
N ALA A 51 -9.36 9.91 -4.64
CA ALA A 51 -9.38 8.50 -5.01
C ALA A 51 -8.37 7.73 -4.13
N MET A 52 -8.76 6.56 -3.68
CA MET A 52 -7.96 5.73 -2.77
C MET A 52 -7.52 4.49 -3.54
N THR A 53 -6.21 4.29 -3.59
CA THR A 53 -5.62 3.05 -4.08
C THR A 53 -4.97 2.30 -2.93
N ARG A 54 -4.93 0.98 -3.03
CA ARG A 54 -4.33 0.11 -2.04
C ARG A 54 -3.31 -0.79 -2.70
N ARG A 55 -2.13 -0.90 -2.08
CA ARG A 55 -1.02 -1.73 -2.52
C ARG A 55 -0.58 -2.63 -1.36
N PHE A 56 -0.35 -3.89 -1.66
CA PHE A 56 0.25 -4.84 -0.72
C PHE A 56 1.69 -5.11 -1.12
N THR A 57 2.56 -5.26 -0.13
CA THR A 57 3.97 -5.62 -0.29
C THR A 57 4.30 -6.77 0.65
N LEU A 58 4.96 -7.78 0.11
CA LEU A 58 5.49 -8.93 0.84
C LEU A 58 7.01 -8.95 0.67
N SER A 59 7.74 -9.03 1.77
CA SER A 59 9.17 -9.34 1.76
C SER A 59 9.41 -10.68 2.43
N LEU A 60 10.15 -11.56 1.75
CA LEU A 60 10.65 -12.82 2.27
C LEU A 60 12.13 -12.64 2.56
N VAL A 61 12.52 -12.87 3.81
CA VAL A 61 13.89 -12.67 4.31
C VAL A 61 14.45 -13.99 4.80
N LEU A 62 15.57 -14.41 4.24
CA LEU A 62 16.36 -15.55 4.67
C LEU A 62 17.64 -15.03 5.34
N ALA A 63 17.76 -15.22 6.65
CA ALA A 63 18.96 -14.91 7.41
C ALA A 63 19.95 -16.08 7.39
N ASP A 64 21.22 -15.79 7.67
CA ASP A 64 22.30 -16.77 7.77
C ASP A 64 22.39 -17.72 6.56
N ALA A 65 22.14 -17.18 5.37
CA ALA A 65 22.22 -17.94 4.15
C ALA A 65 23.70 -18.24 3.83
N SER A 66 24.21 -19.36 4.34
CA SER A 66 25.43 -19.99 3.84
C SER A 66 25.11 -20.60 2.48
N PHE A 67 25.15 -19.78 1.43
CA PHE A 67 24.97 -20.28 0.07
C PHE A 67 26.16 -21.16 -0.31
N GLU A 68 25.93 -22.46 -0.47
CA GLU A 68 26.78 -23.24 -1.36
C GLU A 68 26.53 -22.74 -2.79
N ARG A 69 27.63 -22.38 -3.46
CA ARG A 69 27.67 -21.76 -4.78
C ARG A 69 26.95 -22.62 -5.81
N THR A 70 25.68 -22.34 -6.04
CA THR A 70 24.98 -22.75 -7.25
C THR A 70 24.54 -21.48 -7.98
N PRO A 71 25.07 -21.21 -9.19
CA PRO A 71 24.49 -20.15 -10.01
C PRO A 71 23.04 -20.55 -10.29
N PHE A 72 22.08 -19.74 -9.82
CA PHE A 72 20.67 -19.93 -10.14
C PHE A 72 20.22 -18.87 -11.13
N GLU A 73 19.54 -19.32 -12.16
CA GLU A 73 18.85 -18.44 -13.10
C GLU A 73 17.44 -18.17 -12.56
N LEU A 74 17.02 -16.90 -12.50
CA LEU A 74 15.61 -16.51 -12.34
C LEU A 74 14.86 -16.83 -13.65
N ALA A 75 14.72 -18.12 -13.98
CA ALA A 75 14.18 -18.57 -15.26
C ALA A 75 12.66 -18.84 -15.25
N SER A 76 11.94 -18.61 -14.15
CA SER A 76 10.53 -19.00 -14.02
C SER A 76 9.54 -17.85 -13.78
N PHE A 77 9.64 -16.79 -14.57
CA PHE A 77 8.47 -15.97 -14.94
C PHE A 77 8.06 -16.28 -16.39
N GLN A 78 7.70 -17.53 -16.67
CA GLN A 78 7.28 -17.93 -18.02
C GLN A 78 5.78 -17.67 -18.26
N ARG A 79 5.49 -16.55 -18.91
CA ARG A 79 4.83 -16.55 -20.23
C ARG A 79 4.88 -15.15 -20.84
N THR A 80 5.70 -15.06 -21.88
CA THR A 80 5.84 -14.01 -22.91
C THR A 80 6.31 -12.63 -22.44
N SER A 81 7.64 -12.49 -22.49
CA SER A 81 8.46 -11.27 -22.62
C SER A 81 8.46 -10.25 -21.48
N VAL A 82 9.25 -10.55 -20.45
CA VAL A 82 10.20 -9.58 -19.91
C VAL A 82 11.58 -10.18 -20.16
N GLN A 83 12.39 -9.53 -21.00
CA GLN A 83 13.82 -9.81 -21.03
C GLN A 83 14.40 -9.27 -19.72
N LEU A 84 14.43 -10.09 -18.68
CA LEU A 84 15.53 -9.97 -17.72
C LEU A 84 16.76 -10.40 -18.49
N ALA A 85 17.65 -9.46 -18.82
CA ALA A 85 19.00 -9.83 -19.18
C ALA A 85 19.50 -10.80 -18.09
N SER A 86 19.97 -11.97 -18.50
CA SER A 86 20.43 -13.07 -17.66
C SER A 86 21.11 -12.58 -16.38
N VAL A 87 20.43 -12.70 -15.24
CA VAL A 87 21.05 -12.42 -13.94
C VAL A 87 21.70 -13.70 -13.48
N GLN A 88 22.94 -13.90 -13.91
CA GLN A 88 23.83 -14.89 -13.30
C GLN A 88 24.24 -14.35 -11.94
N LEU A 89 23.68 -14.90 -10.86
CA LEU A 89 24.25 -14.71 -9.53
C LEU A 89 25.52 -15.54 -9.42
N ALA A 90 26.61 -15.01 -9.98
CA ALA A 90 27.92 -15.61 -9.87
C ALA A 90 28.40 -15.50 -8.41
N SER A 91 28.50 -16.65 -7.75
CA SER A 91 29.20 -16.90 -6.49
C SER A 91 29.21 -15.76 -5.46
N VAL A 92 28.31 -15.81 -4.49
CA VAL A 92 28.42 -14.98 -3.27
C VAL A 92 29.60 -15.51 -2.45
N GLN A 93 30.79 -14.94 -2.63
CA GLN A 93 31.85 -15.05 -1.65
C GLN A 93 31.67 -13.95 -0.61
N ARG A 94 32.13 -14.24 0.61
CA ARG A 94 31.94 -13.48 1.86
C ARG A 94 32.62 -12.08 1.89
N THR A 95 32.75 -11.44 0.74
CA THR A 95 33.29 -10.09 0.55
C THR A 95 32.17 -9.23 -0.04
N SER A 96 31.94 -8.10 0.61
CA SER A 96 30.95 -7.09 0.30
C SER A 96 30.87 -6.73 -1.18
N PHE A 97 29.80 -7.15 -1.86
CA PHE A 97 29.41 -6.61 -3.17
C PHE A 97 27.96 -6.11 -3.11
N GLN A 98 27.75 -4.86 -3.50
CA GLN A 98 26.43 -4.32 -3.79
C GLN A 98 25.95 -4.91 -5.12
N LEU A 99 25.18 -5.99 -5.07
CA LEU A 99 24.46 -6.46 -6.25
C LEU A 99 23.42 -5.39 -6.63
N ALA A 100 23.46 -4.96 -7.90
CA ALA A 100 22.34 -4.27 -8.53
C ALA A 100 21.07 -5.08 -8.21
N SER A 101 20.06 -4.45 -7.63
CA SER A 101 18.80 -5.10 -7.27
C SER A 101 18.00 -5.32 -8.54
N PRO A 102 17.96 -6.55 -9.13
CA PRO A 102 17.11 -6.78 -10.28
C PRO A 102 15.67 -6.52 -9.87
N GLU A 103 14.96 -5.72 -10.66
CA GLU A 103 13.53 -5.47 -10.53
C GLU A 103 12.83 -6.01 -11.78
N ALA A 104 11.79 -6.81 -11.56
CA ALA A 104 10.93 -7.35 -12.59
C ALA A 104 9.51 -6.79 -12.39
N VAL A 105 8.87 -6.36 -13.47
CA VAL A 105 7.50 -5.83 -13.44
C VAL A 105 6.63 -6.60 -14.41
N ARG A 106 5.46 -7.08 -13.96
CA ARG A 106 4.49 -7.80 -14.80
C ARG A 106 3.07 -7.55 -14.30
N ASP A 107 2.14 -7.21 -15.19
CA ASP A 107 0.73 -6.97 -14.85
C ASP A 107 0.54 -5.97 -13.69
N GLY A 108 1.50 -5.05 -13.49
CA GLY A 108 1.56 -4.10 -12.37
C GLY A 108 2.12 -4.66 -11.05
N PHE A 109 2.42 -5.96 -10.99
CA PHE A 109 3.20 -6.54 -9.91
C PHE A 109 4.67 -6.19 -10.10
N THR A 110 5.35 -5.89 -9.00
CA THR A 110 6.79 -5.64 -8.99
C THR A 110 7.46 -6.68 -8.11
N VAL A 111 8.60 -7.23 -8.52
CA VAL A 111 9.39 -8.16 -7.71
C VAL A 111 10.86 -7.75 -7.80
N SER A 112 11.55 -7.74 -6.67
CA SER A 112 12.97 -7.49 -6.58
C SER A 112 13.64 -8.48 -5.64
N ALA A 113 14.92 -8.75 -5.87
CA ALA A 113 15.73 -9.58 -5.00
C ALA A 113 17.02 -8.85 -4.64
N ARG A 114 17.46 -9.00 -3.39
CA ARG A 114 18.70 -8.40 -2.89
C ARG A 114 19.39 -9.35 -1.93
N ALA A 115 20.69 -9.53 -2.10
CA ALA A 115 21.54 -10.24 -1.16
C ALA A 115 22.54 -9.25 -0.53
N VAL A 116 22.55 -9.13 0.80
CA VAL A 116 23.48 -8.27 1.54
C VAL A 116 23.87 -8.96 2.84
N GLY A 117 25.17 -9.11 3.10
CA GLY A 117 25.67 -9.57 4.41
C GLY A 117 25.15 -10.93 4.85
N GLY A 118 25.04 -11.90 3.92
CA GLY A 118 24.51 -13.24 4.21
C GLY A 118 22.98 -13.30 4.39
N THR A 119 22.29 -12.18 4.15
CA THR A 119 20.82 -12.13 4.11
C THR A 119 20.36 -12.04 2.66
N VAL A 120 19.38 -12.87 2.29
CA VAL A 120 18.65 -12.72 1.02
C VAL A 120 17.26 -12.19 1.33
N ARG A 121 16.87 -11.12 0.63
CA ARG A 121 15.55 -10.54 0.67
C ARG A 121 14.93 -10.57 -0.72
N ILE A 122 13.76 -11.17 -0.84
CA ILE A 122 12.92 -11.12 -2.04
C ILE A 122 11.70 -10.29 -1.67
N THR A 123 11.48 -9.19 -2.36
CA THR A 123 10.36 -8.28 -2.11
C THR A 123 9.48 -8.23 -3.33
N GLY A 124 8.19 -8.40 -3.15
CA GLY A 124 7.20 -8.18 -4.20
C GLY A 124 6.07 -7.27 -3.75
N SER A 125 5.43 -6.60 -4.71
CA SER A 125 4.27 -5.75 -4.48
C SER A 125 3.18 -6.01 -5.51
N THR A 126 1.92 -5.86 -5.09
CA THR A 126 0.77 -5.94 -5.98
C THR A 126 0.65 -4.68 -6.84
N PRO A 127 -0.13 -4.73 -7.93
CA PRO A 127 -0.65 -3.52 -8.56
C PRO A 127 -1.39 -2.67 -7.52
N ALA A 128 -1.42 -1.36 -7.75
CA ALA A 128 -2.31 -0.49 -7.00
C ALA A 128 -3.75 -0.79 -7.41
N VAL A 129 -4.57 -1.27 -6.47
CA VAL A 129 -5.99 -1.52 -6.70
C VAL A 129 -6.76 -0.28 -6.29
N LEU A 130 -7.56 0.25 -7.21
CA LEU A 130 -8.46 1.36 -6.93
C LEU A 130 -9.59 0.88 -6.00
N VAL A 131 -9.52 1.26 -4.73
CA VAL A 131 -10.49 0.91 -3.68
C VAL A 131 -11.70 1.84 -3.76
N ARG A 132 -11.45 3.12 -4.06
CA ARG A 132 -12.47 4.14 -4.31
C ARG A 132 -12.02 5.03 -5.46
N ASP A 133 -12.87 5.14 -6.47
CA ASP A 133 -12.65 5.96 -7.66
C ASP A 133 -12.83 7.46 -7.39
N ARG A 134 -13.69 7.81 -6.45
CA ARG A 134 -13.95 9.17 -6.03
C ARG A 134 -14.22 9.24 -4.53
N TRP A 135 -13.61 10.22 -3.86
CA TRP A 135 -14.07 10.60 -2.54
C TRP A 135 -15.39 11.33 -2.62
N VAL A 136 -16.35 10.88 -1.83
CA VAL A 136 -17.60 11.61 -1.61
C VAL A 136 -17.55 12.12 -0.18
N ARG A 137 -17.52 13.45 -0.05
CA ARG A 137 -17.61 14.12 1.25
C ARG A 137 -18.82 13.56 2.02
N PRO A 138 -18.66 13.23 3.32
CA PRO A 138 -19.79 12.81 4.14
C PRO A 138 -20.93 13.83 4.04
N PRO A 139 -22.20 13.39 4.14
CA PRO A 139 -23.32 14.32 4.19
C PRO A 139 -23.12 15.31 5.34
N ARG A 140 -23.74 16.48 5.22
CA ARG A 140 -23.70 17.49 6.28
C ARG A 140 -24.21 16.87 7.58
N ALA A 141 -23.50 17.13 8.68
CA ALA A 141 -23.94 16.74 10.01
C ALA A 141 -25.21 17.51 10.42
N VAL A 142 -25.30 18.79 10.03
CA VAL A 142 -26.43 19.68 10.31
C VAL A 142 -26.68 20.59 9.10
N ASP A 143 -27.96 20.81 8.80
CA ASP A 143 -28.46 21.79 7.83
C ASP A 143 -29.24 22.90 8.57
N PRO A 144 -29.49 24.07 7.95
CA PRO A 144 -30.21 25.16 8.62
C PRO A 144 -31.56 24.76 9.23
N GLY A 145 -32.27 23.79 8.65
CA GLY A 145 -33.56 23.32 9.15
C GLY A 145 -33.46 22.31 10.29
N SER A 146 -32.29 21.69 10.49
CA SER A 146 -32.03 20.73 11.58
C SER A 146 -31.22 21.32 12.74
N LEU A 147 -31.00 22.64 12.74
CA LEU A 147 -30.35 23.34 13.85
C LEU A 147 -31.12 23.18 15.16
N ARG A 148 -30.39 22.93 16.23
CA ARG A 148 -30.96 22.92 17.58
C ARG A 148 -31.25 24.36 18.03
N PRO A 149 -32.34 24.63 18.78
CA PRO A 149 -32.56 25.94 19.36
C PRO A 149 -31.37 26.39 20.22
N GLY A 150 -30.90 27.62 20.02
CA GLY A 150 -29.72 28.17 20.70
C GLY A 150 -28.37 27.73 20.10
N TYR A 151 -28.38 27.10 18.92
CA TYR A 151 -27.18 26.77 18.16
C TYR A 151 -27.24 27.43 16.79
N ARG A 152 -26.05 27.73 16.27
CA ARG A 152 -25.83 28.14 14.88
C ARG A 152 -24.98 27.12 14.13
N LEU A 153 -25.00 27.19 12.80
CA LEU A 153 -24.06 26.40 12.01
C LEU A 153 -22.64 26.79 12.39
N CYS A 154 -21.76 25.80 12.51
CA CYS A 154 -20.35 26.05 12.78
C CYS A 154 -19.78 26.85 11.61
N ASP A 155 -19.24 28.05 11.86
CA ASP A 155 -18.75 28.95 10.81
C ASP A 155 -17.66 28.30 9.95
N SER A 156 -16.78 27.51 10.57
CA SER A 156 -15.63 26.91 9.90
C SER A 156 -16.00 25.80 8.93
N CYS A 157 -17.00 24.99 9.26
CA CYS A 157 -17.44 23.87 8.43
C CYS A 157 -18.84 24.05 7.84
N GLU A 158 -19.52 25.16 8.08
CA GLU A 158 -20.83 25.51 7.54
C GLU A 158 -21.88 24.39 7.68
N GLY A 159 -21.93 23.66 8.80
CA GLY A 159 -22.86 22.53 8.97
C GLY A 159 -22.34 21.16 8.55
N TRP A 160 -21.21 21.11 7.84
CA TRP A 160 -20.70 19.84 7.32
C TRP A 160 -20.25 18.87 8.40
N GLY A 161 -19.76 19.35 9.54
CA GLY A 161 -19.18 18.53 10.60
C GLY A 161 -17.81 17.95 10.24
N SER A 162 -17.57 17.64 8.97
CA SER A 162 -16.25 17.26 8.45
C SER A 162 -15.32 18.46 8.26
N CYS A 163 -14.01 18.23 8.46
CA CYS A 163 -12.95 19.21 8.21
C CYS A 163 -13.06 19.78 6.80
N ARG A 164 -13.01 21.11 6.69
CA ARG A 164 -13.14 21.83 5.42
C ARG A 164 -11.93 21.60 4.50
N ASP A 165 -10.73 21.64 5.07
CA ASP A 165 -9.47 21.57 4.30
C ASP A 165 -9.26 20.24 3.58
N CYS A 166 -9.68 19.14 4.21
CA CYS A 166 -9.60 17.80 3.62
C CYS A 166 -10.96 17.25 3.20
N GLU A 167 -12.04 18.02 3.35
CA GLU A 167 -13.41 17.57 3.07
C GLU A 167 -13.77 16.23 3.76
N GLY A 168 -13.25 16.03 4.97
CA GLY A 168 -13.40 14.78 5.73
C GLY A 168 -12.54 13.60 5.27
N LEU A 169 -11.59 13.79 4.35
CA LEU A 169 -10.64 12.75 3.92
C LEU A 169 -9.62 12.40 5.00
N GLY A 170 -9.28 13.36 5.85
CA GLY A 170 -8.15 13.27 6.78
C GLY A 170 -6.78 13.51 6.13
N PHE A 171 -6.69 13.64 4.80
CA PHE A 171 -5.44 13.84 4.05
C PHE A 171 -5.58 14.96 3.00
N VAL A 172 -4.46 15.64 2.71
CA VAL A 172 -4.32 16.61 1.61
C VAL A 172 -2.99 16.35 0.91
N GLY A 173 -3.01 16.07 -0.39
CA GLY A 173 -1.79 15.76 -1.16
C GLY A 173 -1.02 14.54 -0.63
N GLY A 174 -1.73 13.50 -0.18
CA GLY A 174 -1.13 12.27 0.36
C GLY A 174 -0.47 12.41 1.75
N ARG A 175 -0.59 13.58 2.40
CA ARG A 175 -0.10 13.81 3.76
C ARG A 175 -1.28 13.99 4.73
N PRO A 176 -1.11 13.64 6.01
CA PRO A 176 -2.11 13.93 7.03
C PRO A 176 -2.53 15.41 6.98
N CYS A 177 -3.83 15.67 6.98
CA CYS A 177 -4.37 17.02 6.98
C CYS A 177 -3.89 17.74 8.24
N ARG A 178 -3.28 18.92 8.07
CA ARG A 178 -2.73 19.69 9.19
C ARG A 178 -3.81 20.25 10.11
N ALA A 179 -5.00 20.52 9.59
CA ALA A 179 -6.11 21.07 10.36
C ALA A 179 -6.74 20.03 11.29
N CYS A 180 -7.02 18.82 10.79
CA CYS A 180 -7.72 17.79 11.57
C CYS A 180 -6.83 16.64 12.07
N GLY A 181 -5.56 16.55 11.66
CA GLY A 181 -4.62 15.55 12.17
C GLY A 181 -5.06 14.09 11.99
N LEU A 182 -5.78 13.77 10.91
CA LEU A 182 -6.47 12.48 10.63
C LEU A 182 -7.85 12.30 11.29
N GLY A 183 -8.29 13.18 12.19
CA GLY A 183 -9.59 13.07 12.85
C GLY A 183 -10.79 13.17 11.90
N MET A 184 -10.60 13.70 10.68
CA MET A 184 -11.61 13.94 9.63
C MET A 184 -12.72 14.93 10.00
N ASP A 185 -12.99 15.10 11.29
CA ASP A 185 -13.95 16.05 11.84
C ASP A 185 -13.41 17.48 11.81
N CYS A 186 -14.34 18.43 11.75
CA CYS A 186 -14.05 19.84 11.92
C CYS A 186 -13.51 20.06 13.34
N PRO A 187 -12.31 20.65 13.50
CA PRO A 187 -11.71 20.83 14.82
C PRO A 187 -12.54 21.77 15.70
N ASP A 188 -13.29 22.70 15.12
CA ASP A 188 -14.02 23.73 15.87
C ASP A 188 -15.36 23.25 16.44
N CYS A 189 -15.98 22.26 15.80
CA CYS A 189 -17.25 21.69 16.27
C CYS A 189 -17.19 20.19 16.57
N ALA A 190 -15.99 19.59 16.50
CA ALA A 190 -15.74 18.17 16.74
C ALA A 190 -16.74 17.24 16.03
N GLY A 191 -17.03 17.53 14.76
CA GLY A 191 -17.95 16.70 13.96
C GLY A 191 -19.41 17.12 14.03
N ALA A 192 -19.81 17.96 15.00
CA ALA A 192 -21.21 18.26 15.26
C ALA A 192 -21.89 19.11 14.18
N GLY A 193 -21.13 19.83 13.34
CA GLY A 193 -21.66 20.75 12.33
C GLY A 193 -22.27 22.05 12.88
N GLN A 194 -22.44 22.16 14.19
CA GLN A 194 -23.05 23.31 14.86
C GLN A 194 -22.24 23.72 16.10
N SER A 195 -22.39 24.97 16.51
CA SER A 195 -21.80 25.56 17.71
C SER A 195 -22.85 26.35 18.48
N LEU A 196 -22.68 26.51 19.78
CA LEU A 196 -23.55 27.38 20.58
C LEU A 196 -23.46 28.82 20.04
N ASP A 197 -24.62 29.49 19.98
CA ASP A 197 -24.71 30.93 19.69
C ASP A 197 -24.10 31.77 20.81
#